data_AF-A0A7J4K4W7-F1
#
_entry.id   AF-A0A7J4K4W7-F1
#
_cell.length_a   1.000
_cell.length_b   1.000
_cell.length_c   1.000
_cell.angle_alpha   90.00
_cell.angle_beta   90.00
_cell.angle_gamma   90.00
#
_symmetry.space_group_name_H-M   'P 1'
#
loop_
_entity.id
_entity.type
_entity.pdbx_description
1 polymer ?
#
loop_
_entity_poly.entity_id
_entity_poly.type
_entity_poly.pdbx_seq_one_letter_code
_entity_poly.pdbx_strand_id
1 'polypeptide(L)'
;MTSAKQPTGLAITLGSGGARALASLGVLSVLAKHGIRPAAISGCSMGSIIAAYYGVHGETETLRDWYETKSAADYFKFITGVQISRSILG
;
A
#
# COMPACT_ATOMS: atom_id res chain seq x y z
N MET A 1 12.22 25.09 29.71
CA MET A 1 11.54 24.43 28.56
C MET A 1 12.50 23.40 28.01
N THR A 2 12.30 22.12 28.30
CA THR A 2 13.16 21.04 27.80
C THR A 2 12.77 20.72 26.36
N SER A 3 13.71 20.88 25.42
CA SER A 3 13.52 20.47 24.02
C SER A 3 13.34 18.96 23.96
N ALA A 4 12.15 18.49 23.58
CA ALA A 4 11.91 17.07 23.39
C ALA A 4 12.87 16.53 22.31
N LYS A 5 13.56 15.42 22.62
CA LYS A 5 14.42 14.71 21.68
C LYS A 5 13.57 14.28 20.48
N GLN A 6 13.90 14.75 19.29
CA GLN A 6 13.18 14.35 18.08
C GLN A 6 13.28 12.84 17.89
N PRO A 7 12.17 12.13 17.59
CA PRO A 7 12.22 10.70 17.32
C PRO A 7 13.23 10.43 16.21
N THR A 8 14.16 9.52 16.46
CA THR A 8 15.17 9.11 15.48
C THR A 8 14.61 7.93 14.70
N GLY A 9 13.78 8.21 13.69
CA GLY A 9 13.16 7.18 12.86
C GLY A 9 12.32 7.78 11.74
N LEU A 10 12.43 7.21 10.53
CA LEU A 10 11.60 7.60 9.39
C LEU A 10 10.18 7.03 9.56
N ALA A 11 9.17 7.89 9.54
CA ALA A 11 7.78 7.47 9.46
C ALA A 11 7.22 7.80 8.06
N ILE A 12 6.45 6.89 7.47
CA ILE A 12 5.85 7.05 6.14
C ILE A 12 4.33 6.95 6.23
N THR A 13 3.64 7.88 5.58
CA THR A 13 2.17 7.86 5.46
C THR A 13 1.78 7.80 3.99
N LEU A 14 0.98 6.80 3.62
CA LEU A 14 0.52 6.56 2.25
C LEU A 14 -0.89 7.12 2.05
N GLY A 15 -1.04 8.00 1.06
CA GLY A 15 -2.34 8.56 0.68
C GLY A 15 -3.29 7.52 0.07
N SER A 16 -4.54 7.94 -0.12
CA SER A 16 -5.51 7.22 -0.96
C SER A 16 -5.19 7.43 -2.45
N GLY A 17 -5.94 6.78 -3.36
CA GLY A 17 -5.72 6.97 -4.81
C GLY A 17 -6.05 5.78 -5.71
N GLY A 18 -6.62 4.70 -5.16
CA GLY A 18 -6.93 3.50 -5.91
C GLY A 18 -5.68 2.91 -6.58
N ALA A 19 -5.77 2.48 -7.83
CA ALA A 19 -4.63 1.94 -8.58
C ALA A 19 -3.41 2.89 -8.65
N ARG A 20 -3.59 4.22 -8.56
CA ARG A 20 -2.47 5.17 -8.57
C ARG A 20 -1.60 5.09 -7.32
N ALA A 21 -2.15 4.62 -6.19
CA ALA A 21 -1.38 4.46 -4.97
C ALA A 21 -0.33 3.34 -5.08
N LEU A 22 -0.35 2.50 -6.13
CA LEU A 22 0.71 1.53 -6.43
C LEU A 22 2.08 2.19 -6.67
N ALA A 23 2.12 3.47 -7.05
CA ALA A 23 3.37 4.23 -7.11
C ALA A 23 4.14 4.21 -5.77
N SER A 24 3.43 4.07 -4.64
CA SER A 24 4.01 3.93 -3.30
C SER A 24 4.88 2.68 -3.16
N LEU A 25 4.57 1.59 -3.87
CA LEU A 25 5.37 0.36 -3.86
C LEU A 25 6.76 0.62 -4.43
N GLY A 26 6.85 1.39 -5.52
CA GLY A 26 8.13 1.78 -6.11
C GLY A 26 8.98 2.62 -5.15
N VAL A 27 8.36 3.56 -4.44
CA VAL A 27 9.05 4.37 -3.42
C VAL A 27 9.60 3.47 -2.30
N LEU A 28 8.79 2.56 -1.78
CA LEU A 28 9.20 1.63 -0.72
C LEU A 28 10.31 0.68 -1.20
N SER A 29 10.23 0.14 -2.42
CA SER A 29 11.28 -0.71 -3.00
C SER A 29 12.62 0.03 -3.13
N VAL A 30 12.61 1.30 -3.58
CA VAL A 30 13.83 2.12 -3.65
C VAL A 30 14.41 2.39 -2.27
N LEU A 31 13.58 2.76 -1.29
CA LEU A 31 14.03 2.96 0.08
C LEU A 31 14.68 1.69 0.65
N ALA A 32 14.05 0.53 0.44
CA ALA A 32 14.57 -0.76 0.88
C ALA A 32 15.92 -1.09 0.21
N LYS A 33 16.08 -0.81 -1.09
CA LYS A 33 17.36 -0.99 -1.83
C LYS A 33 18.50 -0.15 -1.25
N HIS A 34 18.20 1.02 -0.69
CA HIS A 34 19.17 1.87 -0.01
C HIS A 34 19.33 1.56 1.49
N GLY A 35 18.73 0.48 1.99
CA GLY A 35 18.79 0.10 3.41
C GLY A 35 17.97 1.00 4.32
N ILE A 36 17.10 1.85 3.77
CA ILE A 36 16.25 2.77 4.52
C ILE A 36 14.94 2.05 4.83
N ARG A 37 14.73 1.68 6.09
CA ARG A 37 13.47 1.08 6.55
C ARG A 37 12.72 2.06 7.45
N PRO A 38 11.43 2.35 7.18
CA PRO A 38 10.64 3.17 8.05
C PRO A 38 10.41 2.48 9.39
N ALA A 39 10.51 3.24 10.48
CA ALA A 39 10.19 2.79 11.83
C ALA A 39 8.67 2.68 12.06
N ALA A 40 7.87 3.41 11.26
CA ALA A 40 6.42 3.33 11.27
C ALA A 40 5.88 3.58 9.85
N ILE A 41 4.83 2.85 9.49
CA ILE A 41 4.10 3.05 8.25
C ILE A 41 2.60 3.11 8.51
N SER A 42 1.90 4.02 7.85
CA SER A 42 0.45 4.14 7.91
C SER A 42 -0.12 4.45 6.52
N GLY A 43 -1.43 4.33 6.34
CA GLY A 43 -2.04 4.76 5.09
C GLY A 43 -3.56 4.78 5.09
N CYS A 44 -4.14 5.31 4.02
CA CYS A 44 -5.59 5.45 3.82
C CYS A 44 -6.07 4.72 2.55
N SER A 45 -7.18 3.96 2.64
CA SER A 45 -7.77 3.20 1.53
C SER A 45 -6.75 2.25 0.89
N MET A 46 -6.36 2.45 -0.38
CA MET A 46 -5.29 1.67 -1.00
C MET A 46 -3.96 1.79 -0.24
N GLY A 47 -3.64 2.99 0.25
CA GLY A 47 -2.45 3.20 1.07
C GLY A 47 -2.47 2.36 2.34
N SER A 48 -3.65 2.08 2.93
CA SER A 48 -3.76 1.22 4.11
C SER A 48 -3.38 -0.22 3.80
N ILE A 49 -3.81 -0.74 2.64
CA ILE A 49 -3.48 -2.10 2.18
C ILE A 49 -1.98 -2.22 1.97
N ILE A 50 -1.38 -1.26 1.25
CA ILE A 50 0.06 -1.24 0.99
C ILE A 50 0.85 -1.14 2.31
N ALA A 51 0.44 -0.23 3.21
CA ALA A 51 1.09 -0.05 4.50
C ALA A 51 1.01 -1.30 5.38
N ALA A 52 -0.16 -1.94 5.45
CA ALA A 52 -0.35 -3.18 6.20
C ALA A 52 0.49 -4.32 5.63
N TYR A 53 0.47 -4.49 4.30
CA TYR A 53 1.26 -5.52 3.62
C TYR A 53 2.75 -5.35 3.88
N TYR A 54 3.27 -4.13 3.64
CA TYR A 54 4.68 -3.82 3.86
C TYR A 54 5.09 -3.98 5.33
N GLY A 55 4.21 -3.62 6.28
CA GLY A 55 4.47 -3.82 7.70
C GLY A 55 4.59 -5.29 8.12
N VAL A 56 3.85 -6.19 7.46
CA VAL A 56 3.88 -7.64 7.74
C VAL A 56 5.04 -8.33 7.02
N HIS A 57 5.24 -8.04 5.74
CA HIS A 57 6.16 -8.79 4.89
C HIS A 57 7.53 -8.12 4.72
N GLY A 58 7.63 -6.80 4.95
CA GLY A 58 8.87 -6.04 4.80
C GLY A 58 9.36 -5.91 3.34
N GLU A 59 8.48 -6.19 2.38
CA GLU A 59 8.73 -6.20 0.93
C GLU A 59 7.47 -5.74 0.17
N THR A 60 7.62 -5.43 -1.13
CA THR A 60 6.55 -4.86 -1.97
C THR A 60 6.29 -5.61 -3.28
N GLU A 61 7.11 -6.60 -3.59
CA GLU A 61 7.27 -7.15 -4.93
C GLU A 61 6.16 -8.16 -5.21
N THR A 62 5.85 -9.03 -4.25
CA THR A 62 4.74 -9.97 -4.43
C THR A 62 3.38 -9.26 -4.38
N LEU A 63 3.26 -8.16 -3.63
CA LEU A 63 2.07 -7.32 -3.67
C LEU A 63 1.91 -6.65 -5.03
N ARG A 64 3.01 -6.16 -5.62
CA ARG A 64 2.99 -5.60 -6.97
C ARG A 64 2.53 -6.63 -8.00
N ASP A 65 3.10 -7.84 -7.97
CA ASP A 65 2.75 -8.92 -8.90
C ASP A 65 1.26 -9.32 -8.78
N TRP A 66 0.71 -9.31 -7.56
CA TRP A 66 -0.71 -9.53 -7.32
C TRP A 66 -1.59 -8.46 -7.98
N TYR A 67 -1.17 -7.19 -7.96
CA TYR A 67 -1.91 -6.10 -8.60
C TYR A 67 -1.82 -6.13 -10.12
N GLU A 68 -0.64 -6.41 -10.69
CA GLU A 68 -0.41 -6.44 -12.14
C GLU A 68 -1.21 -7.55 -12.84
N THR A 69 -1.60 -8.58 -12.10
CA THR A 69 -2.34 -9.75 -12.63
C THR A 69 -3.86 -9.63 -12.51
N LYS A 70 -4.40 -8.55 -11.91
CA LYS A 70 -5.84 -8.38 -11.66
C LYS A 70 -6.45 -7.27 -12.52
N SER A 71 -7.67 -7.49 -13.00
CA SER A 71 -8.41 -6.47 -13.76
C SER A 71 -8.91 -5.34 -12.84
N ALA A 72 -9.18 -4.16 -13.41
CA ALA A 72 -9.81 -3.06 -12.67
C ALA A 72 -11.17 -3.47 -12.04
N ALA A 73 -11.87 -4.46 -12.63
CA ALA A 73 -13.10 -5.01 -12.08
C ALA A 73 -12.85 -5.90 -10.86
N ASP A 74 -11.78 -6.71 -10.86
CA ASP A 74 -11.41 -7.51 -9.68
C ASP A 74 -10.97 -6.62 -8.53
N TYR A 75 -10.25 -5.54 -8.87
CA TYR A 75 -9.88 -4.51 -7.92
C TYR A 75 -11.11 -3.81 -7.30
N PHE A 76 -12.08 -3.41 -8.13
CA PHE A 76 -13.32 -2.80 -7.66
C PHE A 76 -14.12 -3.74 -6.76
N LYS A 77 -14.25 -5.02 -7.12
CA LYS A 77 -14.90 -6.05 -6.28
C LYS A 77 -14.22 -6.19 -4.94
N PHE A 78 -12.89 -6.21 -4.91
CA PHE A 78 -12.11 -6.34 -3.68
C PHE A 78 -12.35 -5.18 -2.71
N ILE A 79 -12.35 -3.93 -3.20
CA ILE A 79 -12.51 -2.75 -2.33
C ILE A 79 -13.95 -2.43 -1.94
N THR A 80 -14.93 -2.84 -2.76
CA THR A 80 -16.35 -2.53 -2.51
C THR A 80 -17.09 -3.66 -1.81
N GLY A 81 -16.57 -4.88 -1.83
CA GLY A 81 -17.29 -6.07 -1.38
C GLY A 81 -18.52 -6.41 -2.23
N VAL A 82 -18.77 -5.68 -3.33
CA VAL A 82 -19.91 -5.90 -4.21
C VAL A 82 -19.59 -7.06 -5.16
N GLN A 83 -20.25 -8.20 -4.95
CA GLN A 83 -20.30 -9.27 -5.95
C GLN A 83 -21.31 -8.89 -7.04
N ILE A 84 -20.84 -8.34 -8.17
CA ILE A 84 -21.69 -8.28 -9.37
C ILE A 84 -21.83 -9.71 -9.89
N SER A 85 -23.02 -10.28 -9.71
CA SER A 85 -23.39 -11.57 -10.31
C SER A 85 -23.24 -11.48 -11.82
N ARG A 86 -22.60 -12.49 -12.43
CA ARG A 86 -22.51 -12.65 -13.90
C ARG A 86 -23.89 -12.70 -14.59
N SER A 87 -24.97 -12.90 -13.84
CA SER A 87 -26.35 -12.98 -14.36
C SER A 87 -26.94 -11.65 -14.82
N ILE A 88 -26.32 -10.50 -14.53
CA ILE A 88 -26.86 -9.16 -14.84
C ILE A 88 -26.26 -8.60 -16.15
N LEU A 89 -25.26 -9.29 -16.71
CA LEU A 89 -24.57 -8.93 -17.96
C LEU A 89 -24.95 -9.84 -19.14
N GLY A 90 -25.99 -10.65 -18.98
CA GLY A 90 -26.58 -11.49 -20.04
C GLY A 90 -27.86 -10.87 -20.56
#